data_AF-A0A9P6E3I0-F1
#
_entry.id   AF-A0A9P6E3I0-F1
#
_cell.length_a   1.000
_cell.length_b   1.000
_cell.length_c   1.000
_cell.angle_alpha   90.00
_cell.angle_beta   90.00
_cell.angle_gamma   90.00
#
_symmetry.space_group_name_H-M   'P 1'
#
loop_
_entity.id
_entity.type
_entity.pdbx_description
1 polymer ?
#
loop_
_entity_poly.entity_id
_entity_poly.type
_entity_poly.pdbx_seq_one_letter_code
_entity_poly.pdbx_strand_id
1 'polypeptide(L)' 'RHILTPLIKAGTNGVDMTSGNGKVQRVHPVLACYSADYPEQCPVACTKYGTCPKC' A
#
# COMPACT_ATOMS: atom_id res chain seq x y z
N ARG A 1 18.11 -10.26 1.16
CA ARG A 1 17.30 -9.18 0.52
C ARG A 1 16.36 -9.70 -0.59
N HIS A 2 16.03 -11.00 -0.65
CA HIS A 2 15.19 -11.58 -1.73
C HIS A 2 13.67 -11.55 -1.46
N ILE A 3 13.27 -11.37 -0.19
CA ILE A 3 11.85 -11.39 0.23
C ILE A 3 11.12 -10.10 -0.22
N LEU A 4 11.84 -8.98 -0.34
CA LEU A 4 11.27 -7.68 -0.71
C LEU A 4 11.22 -7.44 -2.23
N THR A 5 11.92 -8.27 -3.01
CA THR A 5 11.92 -8.19 -4.48
C THR A 5 10.52 -8.27 -5.09
N PRO A 6 9.63 -9.21 -4.68
CA PRO A 6 8.25 -9.23 -5.19
C PRO A 6 7.44 -7.99 -4.82
N LEU A 7 7.74 -7.34 -3.68
CA LEU A 7 7.04 -6.15 -3.24
C LEU A 7 7.34 -4.91 -4.09
N ILE A 8 8.56 -4.80 -4.63
CA ILE A 8 8.91 -3.75 -5.60
C ILE A 8 8.03 -3.91 -6.85
N LYS A 9 7.93 -5.13 -7.39
CA LYS A 9 7.10 -5.43 -8.55
C LYS A 9 5.60 -5.19 -8.28
N ALA A 10 5.12 -5.59 -7.09
CA ALA A 10 3.74 -5.33 -6.67
C ALA A 10 3.44 -3.83 -6.51
N GLY A 11 4.39 -3.05 -5.99
CA GLY A 11 4.28 -1.60 -5.89
C GLY A 11 4.23 -0.92 -7.26
N THR A 12 5.07 -1.33 -8.22
CA THR A 12 5.12 -0.72 -9.57
C THR A 12 3.96 -1.16 -10.47
N ASN A 13 3.68 -2.46 -10.54
CA ASN A 13 2.69 -3.01 -11.48
C ASN A 13 1.29 -3.08 -10.89
N GLY A 14 1.16 -2.97 -9.57
CA GLY A 14 -0.06 -3.28 -8.84
C GLY A 14 -0.29 -4.80 -8.75
N VAL A 15 -1.12 -5.20 -7.78
CA VAL A 15 -1.60 -6.56 -7.62
C VAL A 15 -3.12 -6.53 -7.47
N ASP A 16 -3.80 -7.50 -8.07
CA ASP A 16 -5.23 -7.66 -7.90
C ASP A 16 -5.50 -8.26 -6.51
N MET A 17 -6.22 -7.51 -5.69
CA MET A 17 -6.57 -7.89 -4.33
C MET A 17 -8.08 -7.84 -4.15
N THR A 18 -8.62 -8.88 -3.52
CA THR A 18 -10.04 -8.92 -3.16
C THR A 18 -10.26 -8.06 -1.92
N SER A 19 -11.04 -6.99 -2.06
CA SER A 19 -11.47 -6.16 -0.95
C SER A 19 -12.51 -6.90 -0.09
N GLY A 20 -12.72 -6.46 1.15
CA GLY A 20 -13.69 -7.08 2.08
C GLY A 20 -15.14 -7.05 1.57
N ASN A 21 -15.43 -6.26 0.53
CA ASN A 21 -16.71 -6.22 -0.18
C ASN A 21 -16.82 -7.23 -1.35
N GLY A 22 -15.83 -8.12 -1.53
CA GLY A 22 -15.78 -9.11 -2.60
C GLY A 22 -15.38 -8.57 -3.97
N LYS A 23 -15.08 -7.27 -4.10
CA LYS A 23 -14.61 -6.67 -5.35
C LYS A 23 -13.11 -6.88 -5.49
N VAL A 24 -12.68 -7.32 -6.67
CA VAL A 24 -11.26 -7.34 -7.03
C VAL A 24 -10.86 -5.93 -7.45
N GLN A 25 -9.89 -5.36 -6.75
CA GLN A 25 -9.34 -4.05 -7.05
C GLN A 25 -7.83 -4.17 -7.24
N ARG A 26 -7.29 -3.41 -8.18
CA ARG A 26 -5.84 -3.33 -8.37
C ARG A 26 -5.25 -2.40 -7.32
N VAL A 27 -4.45 -2.96 -6.41
CA VAL A 27 -3.84 -2.26 -5.28
C VAL A 27 -2.33 -2.17 -5.48
N HIS A 28 -1.75 -1.03 -5.12
CA HIS A 28 -0.30 -0.83 -5.10
C HIS A 28 0.18 -0.79 -3.65
N PRO A 29 0.70 -1.91 -3.09
CA PRO A 29 1.11 -2.00 -1.68
C PRO A 29 2.44 -1.29 -1.40
N VAL A 30 2.60 -0.06 -1.89
CA VAL A 30 3.79 0.78 -1.66
C VAL A 30 3.88 1.13 -0.17
N LEU A 31 2.74 1.41 0.45
CA LEU A 31 2.68 1.77 1.87
C LEU A 31 3.01 0.59 2.80
N ALA A 32 2.74 -0.65 2.37
CA ALA A 32 3.03 -1.84 3.17
C ALA A 32 4.54 -2.05 3.40
N CYS A 33 5.37 -1.50 2.52
CA CYS A 33 6.83 -1.58 2.59
C CYS A 33 7.47 -0.35 3.21
N TYR A 34 6.69 0.71 3.42
CA TYR A 34 7.17 1.99 3.90
C TYR A 34 7.07 2.03 5.44
N SER A 35 8.14 1.59 6.10
CA SER A 35 8.30 1.72 7.55
C SER A 35 8.67 3.17 7.90
N ALA A 36 7.65 3.99 8.07
CA ALA A 36 7.74 5.36 8.53
C ALA A 36 6.65 5.62 9.58
N ASP A 37 6.75 6.71 10.34
CA ASP A 37 5.71 7.03 11.31
C ASP A 37 4.43 7.50 10.60
N TYR A 38 3.27 7.42 11.28
CA TYR A 38 1.97 7.80 10.72
C TYR A 38 1.97 9.12 9.92
N PRO A 39 2.52 10.25 10.43
CA PRO A 39 2.55 11.50 9.67
C PRO A 39 3.38 11.42 8.39
N GLU A 40 4.40 10.56 8.34
CA GLU A 40 5.25 10.35 7.16
C GLU A 40 4.60 9.41 6.14
N GLN A 41 3.72 8.50 6.59
CA GLN A 41 2.93 7.62 5.71
C GLN A 41 1.80 8.38 4.99
N CYS A 42 1.17 9.36 5.65
CA CYS A 42 0.06 10.13 5.08
C CYS A 42 0.33 10.74 3.69
N PRO A 43 1.48 11.43 3.43
CA PRO A 43 1.77 11.99 2.12
C PRO A 43 2.04 10.92 1.05
N VAL A 44 2.59 9.76 1.43
CA VAL A 44 2.83 8.63 0.51
C VAL A 44 1.52 7.95 0.10
N ALA A 45 0.56 7.87 1.03
CA ALA A 45 -0.76 7.31 0.79
C ALA A 45 -1.72 8.25 0.03
N CYS A 46 -1.33 9.50 -0.19
CA CYS A 46 -2.25 10.58 -0.60
C CYS A 46 -3.48 10.72 0.32
N THR A 47 -3.35 10.37 1.60
CA THR A 47 -4.44 10.46 2.59
C THR A 47 -4.34 11.72 3.43
N LYS A 48 -5.49 12.22 3.87
CA LYS A 48 -5.54 13.34 4.83
C LYS A 48 -5.08 12.88 6.21
N TYR A 49 -4.42 13.77 6.95
CA TYR A 49 -4.14 13.54 8.37
C TYR A 49 -5.45 13.23 9.12
N GLY A 50 -5.44 12.18 9.96
CA GLY A 50 -6.63 11.70 10.67
C GLY A 50 -7.42 10.60 9.93
N THR A 51 -7.03 10.24 8.70
CA THR A 51 -7.57 9.06 8.00
C THR A 51 -6.58 7.90 7.98
N CYS A 52 -7.06 6.66 7.91
CA CYS A 52 -6.21 5.47 7.88
C CYS A 52 -5.50 5.35 6.51
N PRO A 53 -4.16 5.42 6.42
CA PRO A 53 -3.42 5.28 5.16
C PRO A 53 -3.32 3.84 4.66
N LYS A 54 -3.75 2.87 5.47
CA LYS A 54 -3.65 1.41 5.24
C LYS A 54 -5.00 0.76 4.90
N CYS A 55 -6.04 1.57 4.88
CA CYS A 55 -7.41 1.21 4.57
C CYS A 55 -7.69 1.70 3.14
#